data_AF-A0A7W2D4V3-F1
#
_entry.id   AF-A0A7W2D4V3-F1
#
_cell.length_a   1.000
_cell.length_b   1.000
_cell.length_c   1.000
_cell.angle_alpha   90.00
_cell.angle_beta   90.00
_cell.angle_gamma   90.00
#
_symmetry.space_group_name_H-M   'P 1'
#
loop_
_entity.id
_entity.type
_entity.pdbx_description
1 polymer ?
#
loop_
_entity_poly.entity_id
_entity_poly.type
_entity_poly.pdbx_seq_one_letter_code
_entity_poly.pdbx_strand_id
1 'polypeptide(L)'
;MDHREAAHQTPTTPTQPSPDAPAPAPLWESVDALYAWLDGHNRHTAHEALLLRMLKLSEEVGETAQAVIGAIGQNPRKGVTHTWDDVQSELCDVVITALVTLRTLTPDAEEVFASHLARVTTRSLAQ
;
A
#
# COMPACT_ATOMS: atom_id res chain seq x y z
N MET A 1 -7.06 -29.55 -30.00
CA MET A 1 -7.53 -28.90 -28.76
C MET A 1 -6.63 -27.70 -28.61
N ASP A 2 -7.19 -26.54 -28.94
CA ASP A 2 -6.45 -25.31 -29.24
C ASP A 2 -6.05 -24.63 -27.91
N HIS A 3 -4.75 -24.59 -27.62
CA HIS A 3 -4.21 -23.87 -26.47
C HIS A 3 -4.28 -22.37 -26.77
N ARG A 4 -5.45 -21.76 -26.53
CA ARG A 4 -5.57 -20.30 -26.50
C ARG A 4 -4.60 -19.75 -25.46
N GLU A 5 -3.59 -19.03 -25.92
CA GLU A 5 -2.72 -18.19 -25.09
C GLU A 5 -3.58 -17.35 -24.15
N ALA A 6 -3.44 -17.59 -22.85
CA ALA A 6 -3.93 -16.66 -21.84
C ALA A 6 -3.10 -15.38 -22.02
N ALA A 7 -3.70 -14.40 -22.70
CA ALA A 7 -3.09 -13.10 -22.90
C ALA A 7 -2.61 -12.56 -21.54
N HIS A 8 -1.30 -12.36 -21.42
CA HIS A 8 -0.68 -11.57 -20.35
C HIS A 8 -1.32 -10.18 -20.43
N GLN A 9 -2.33 -9.91 -19.60
CA GLN A 9 -2.86 -8.56 -19.46
C GLN A 9 -1.77 -7.75 -18.75
N THR A 10 -0.99 -7.03 -19.55
CA THR A 10 -0.04 -6.02 -19.10
C THR A 10 -0.77 -4.93 -18.31
N PRO A 11 -0.07 -4.20 -17.43
CA PRO A 11 -0.67 -3.09 -16.67
C PRO A 11 -1.39 -2.15 -17.63
N THR A 12 -2.70 -1.99 -17.45
CA THR A 12 -3.48 -1.03 -18.23
C THR A 12 -3.29 0.36 -17.63
N THR A 13 -3.32 1.37 -18.49
CA THR A 13 -3.17 2.78 -18.12
C THR A 13 -4.22 3.18 -17.07
N PRO A 14 -3.85 3.89 -15.99
CA PRO A 14 -4.81 4.27 -14.95
C PRO A 14 -5.97 5.06 -15.56
N THR A 15 -7.20 4.68 -15.21
CA THR A 15 -8.41 5.46 -15.51
C THR A 15 -8.26 6.83 -14.86
N GLN A 16 -8.37 7.91 -15.66
CA GLN A 16 -8.27 9.27 -15.13
C GLN A 16 -9.40 9.54 -14.13
N PRO A 17 -9.10 10.20 -12.99
CA PRO A 17 -10.11 10.53 -12.00
C PRO A 17 -11.15 11.50 -12.60
N SER A 18 -12.42 11.29 -12.21
CA SER A 18 -13.53 12.17 -12.57
C SER A 18 -13.26 13.63 -12.19
N PRO A 19 -13.67 14.61 -13.01
CA PRO A 19 -13.35 16.03 -12.80
C PRO A 19 -13.97 16.66 -11.54
N ASP A 20 -14.95 15.98 -10.93
CA ASP A 20 -15.62 16.41 -9.68
C ASP A 20 -15.09 15.72 -8.42
N ALA A 21 -14.06 14.87 -8.52
CA ALA A 21 -13.43 14.30 -7.33
C ALA A 21 -12.70 15.43 -6.58
N PRO A 22 -12.91 15.57 -5.24
CA PRO A 22 -12.11 16.51 -4.46
C PRO A 22 -10.64 16.21 -4.70
N ALA A 23 -9.83 17.27 -4.90
CA ALA A 23 -8.40 17.11 -5.05
C ALA A 23 -7.86 16.28 -3.88
N PRO A 24 -6.99 15.28 -4.14
CA PRO A 24 -6.46 14.47 -3.06
C PRO A 24 -5.79 15.40 -2.05
N ALA A 25 -6.15 15.27 -0.77
CA ALA A 25 -5.48 16.00 0.28
C ALA A 25 -3.97 15.67 0.20
N PRO A 26 -3.09 16.64 0.51
CA PRO A 26 -1.65 16.39 0.60
C PRO A 26 -1.39 15.10 1.39
N LEU A 27 -0.48 14.26 0.89
CA LEU A 27 -0.23 12.90 1.41
C LEU A 27 -0.13 12.87 2.94
N TRP A 28 0.66 13.78 3.51
CA TRP A 28 0.90 13.83 4.95
C TRP A 28 -0.29 14.34 5.76
N GLU A 29 -1.10 15.24 5.21
CA GLU A 29 -2.37 15.62 5.86
C GLU A 29 -3.32 14.42 5.96
N SER A 30 -3.34 13.56 4.92
CA SER A 30 -4.13 12.32 4.94
C SER A 30 -3.58 11.31 5.93
N VAL A 31 -2.26 11.12 5.98
CA VAL A 31 -1.60 10.23 6.96
C VAL A 31 -1.85 10.70 8.39
N ASP A 32 -1.76 12.00 8.66
CA ASP A 32 -2.05 12.59 9.97
C ASP A 32 -3.51 12.42 10.37
N ALA A 33 -4.44 12.62 9.44
CA ALA A 33 -5.87 12.39 9.68
C ALA A 33 -6.16 10.92 10.01
N LEU A 34 -5.57 9.98 9.27
CA LEU A 34 -5.70 8.54 9.52
C LEU A 34 -5.08 8.14 10.87
N TYR A 35 -3.88 8.66 11.18
CA TYR A 35 -3.24 8.45 12.47
C TYR A 35 -4.13 8.96 13.61
N ALA A 36 -4.62 10.21 13.52
CA ALA A 36 -5.48 10.81 14.55
C ALA A 36 -6.78 10.03 14.74
N TRP A 37 -7.40 9.58 13.64
CA TRP A 37 -8.59 8.74 13.70
C TRP A 37 -8.31 7.41 14.39
N LEU A 38 -7.24 6.71 14.03
CA LEU A 38 -6.86 5.44 14.68
C LEU A 38 -6.51 5.62 16.15
N ASP A 39 -5.80 6.70 16.50
CA ASP A 39 -5.41 6.99 17.88
C ASP A 39 -6.63 7.34 18.74
N GLY A 40 -7.61 8.07 18.20
CA GLY A 40 -8.88 8.35 18.87
C GLY A 40 -9.73 7.10 19.16
N HIS A 41 -9.53 6.00 18.43
CA HIS A 41 -10.19 4.71 18.66
C HIS A 41 -9.32 3.71 19.42
N ASN A 42 -8.06 4.05 19.72
CA ASN A 42 -7.12 3.15 20.36
C ASN A 42 -7.51 2.92 21.84
N ARG A 43 -7.50 1.64 22.25
CA ARG A 43 -7.76 1.22 23.64
C ARG A 43 -6.52 0.61 24.31
N HIS A 44 -5.39 0.61 23.62
CA HIS A 44 -4.14 0.02 24.05
C HIS A 44 -3.13 1.08 24.46
N THR A 45 -2.06 0.67 25.14
CA THR A 45 -0.92 1.57 25.39
C THR A 45 -0.27 2.01 24.08
N ALA A 46 0.48 3.12 24.10
CA ALA A 46 1.18 3.62 22.91
C ALA A 46 2.14 2.56 22.31
N HIS A 47 2.82 1.79 23.16
CA HIS A 47 3.72 0.73 22.72
C HIS A 47 2.96 -0.42 22.03
N GLU A 48 1.87 -0.90 22.64
CA GLU A 48 1.03 -1.94 22.03
C GLU A 48 0.40 -1.47 20.72
N ALA A 49 -0.09 -0.24 20.65
CA ALA A 49 -0.66 0.34 19.43
C ALA A 49 0.37 0.38 18.29
N LEU A 50 1.61 0.74 18.59
CA LEU A 50 2.72 0.68 17.63
C LEU A 50 2.95 -0.75 17.13
N LEU A 51 3.04 -1.73 18.04
CA LEU A 51 3.24 -3.13 17.68
C LEU A 51 2.08 -3.67 16.83
N LEU A 52 0.83 -3.35 17.17
CA LEU A 52 -0.34 -3.75 16.40
C LEU A 52 -0.33 -3.16 14.99
N ARG A 53 0.10 -1.90 14.82
CA ARG A 53 0.26 -1.27 13.50
C ARG A 53 1.38 -1.94 12.68
N MET A 54 2.48 -2.36 13.32
CA MET A 54 3.51 -3.20 12.67
C MET A 54 2.97 -4.58 12.25
N LEU A 55 2.09 -5.19 13.04
CA LEU A 55 1.44 -6.45 12.66
C LEU A 55 0.48 -6.25 11.47
N LYS A 56 -0.29 -5.14 11.46
CA LYS A 56 -1.16 -4.77 10.33
C LYS A 56 -0.36 -4.64 9.03
N LEU A 57 0.84 -4.05 9.08
CA LEU A 57 1.72 -4.01 7.90
C LEU A 57 2.04 -5.41 7.34
N SER A 58 2.23 -6.41 8.20
CA SER A 58 2.48 -7.79 7.75
C SER A 58 1.24 -8.43 7.13
N GLU A 59 0.04 -8.07 7.60
CA GLU A 59 -1.24 -8.48 7.00
C GLU A 59 -1.37 -7.94 5.57
N GLU A 60 -1.15 -6.64 5.36
CA GLU A 60 -1.24 -6.01 4.02
C GLU A 60 -0.27 -6.63 3.00
N VAL A 61 0.93 -7.00 3.44
CA VAL A 61 1.90 -7.72 2.59
C VAL A 61 1.37 -9.11 2.20
N GLY A 62 0.66 -9.77 3.11
CA GLY A 62 -0.02 -11.04 2.85
C GLY A 62 -1.17 -10.89 1.85
N GLU A 63 -1.97 -9.83 1.97
CA GLU A 63 -3.06 -9.52 1.05
C GLU A 63 -2.53 -9.18 -0.35
N THR A 64 -1.46 -8.40 -0.45
CA THR A 64 -0.72 -8.17 -1.70
C THR A 64 -0.27 -9.49 -2.34
N ALA A 65 0.31 -10.41 -1.56
CA ALA A 65 0.72 -11.71 -2.06
C ALA A 65 -0.47 -12.55 -2.54
N GLN A 66 -1.60 -12.50 -1.82
CA GLN A 66 -2.84 -13.16 -2.22
C GLN A 66 -3.39 -12.61 -3.54
N ALA A 67 -3.39 -11.28 -3.72
CA ALA A 67 -3.82 -10.63 -4.95
C ALA A 67 -2.93 -11.06 -6.12
N VAL A 68 -1.61 -11.08 -5.97
CA VAL A 68 -0.68 -11.54 -7.01
C VAL A 68 -0.94 -13.00 -7.40
N ILE A 69 -1.08 -13.89 -6.42
CA ILE A 69 -1.40 -15.31 -6.66
C ILE A 69 -2.71 -15.44 -7.43
N GLY A 70 -3.71 -14.63 -7.08
CA GLY A 70 -5.00 -14.58 -7.76
C GLY A 70 -4.92 -14.01 -9.17
N ALA A 71 -4.10 -12.99 -9.42
CA ALA A 71 -3.92 -12.36 -10.73
C ALA A 71 -3.19 -13.27 -11.71
N ILE A 72 -2.18 -14.03 -11.24
CA ILE A 72 -1.49 -15.03 -12.06
C ILE A 72 -2.38 -16.26 -12.31
N GLY A 73 -3.40 -16.48 -11.47
CA GLY A 73 -4.24 -17.66 -11.53
C GLY A 73 -3.52 -18.96 -11.14
N GLN A 74 -2.53 -18.86 -10.24
CA GLN A 74 -1.67 -19.98 -9.85
C GLN A 74 -2.44 -21.17 -9.26
N ASN A 75 -3.62 -20.94 -8.66
CA ASN A 75 -4.44 -22.00 -8.07
C ASN A 75 -5.31 -22.69 -9.14
N PRO A 76 -5.04 -23.96 -9.53
CA PRO A 76 -5.77 -24.63 -10.60
C PRO A 76 -7.25 -24.85 -10.30
N ARG A 77 -7.66 -24.81 -9.02
CA ARG A 77 -9.07 -24.96 -8.61
C ARG A 77 -9.88 -23.67 -8.73
N LYS A 78 -9.22 -22.52 -8.70
CA LYS A 78 -9.87 -21.20 -8.69
C LYS A 78 -9.63 -20.39 -9.97
N GLY A 79 -8.55 -20.68 -10.71
CA GLY A 79 -8.17 -19.87 -11.87
C GLY A 79 -7.77 -18.45 -11.46
N VAL A 80 -8.00 -17.48 -12.34
CA VAL A 80 -7.76 -16.06 -12.06
C VAL A 80 -8.88 -15.52 -11.16
N THR A 81 -8.52 -15.01 -9.99
CA THR A 81 -9.47 -14.48 -9.00
C THR A 81 -9.29 -12.99 -8.70
N HIS A 82 -8.16 -12.42 -9.10
CA HIS A 82 -7.84 -11.01 -8.93
C HIS A 82 -7.33 -10.45 -10.24
N THR A 83 -7.30 -9.13 -10.32
CA THR A 83 -6.73 -8.33 -11.40
C THR A 83 -5.42 -7.71 -10.94
N TRP A 84 -4.66 -7.13 -11.87
CA TRP A 84 -3.50 -6.31 -11.50
C TRP A 84 -3.88 -4.98 -10.84
N ASP A 85 -5.14 -4.53 -10.98
CA ASP A 85 -5.66 -3.35 -10.27
C ASP A 85 -5.90 -3.69 -8.79
N ASP A 86 -6.31 -4.91 -8.48
CA ASP A 86 -6.38 -5.39 -7.09
C ASP A 86 -4.97 -5.39 -6.48
N VAL A 87 -3.95 -5.89 -7.20
CA VAL A 87 -2.55 -5.84 -6.73
C VAL A 87 -2.08 -4.41 -6.47
N GLN A 88 -2.44 -3.46 -7.34
CA GLN A 88 -2.11 -2.04 -7.14
C GLN A 88 -2.78 -1.48 -5.87
N SER A 89 -4.03 -1.85 -5.63
CA SER A 89 -4.77 -1.44 -4.44
C SER A 89 -4.11 -1.96 -3.16
N GLU A 90 -3.77 -3.25 -3.12
CA GLU A 90 -3.09 -3.86 -1.97
C GLU A 90 -1.69 -3.23 -1.72
N LEU A 91 -0.96 -2.89 -2.79
CA LEU A 91 0.31 -2.17 -2.66
C LEU A 91 0.11 -0.76 -2.07
N CYS A 92 -0.97 -0.07 -2.42
CA CYS A 92 -1.33 1.20 -1.81
C CYS A 92 -1.63 1.02 -0.31
N ASP A 93 -2.34 -0.04 0.08
CA ASP A 93 -2.66 -0.33 1.48
C ASP A 93 -1.39 -0.64 2.30
N VAL A 94 -0.41 -1.35 1.74
CA VAL A 94 0.93 -1.51 2.33
C VAL A 94 1.60 -0.17 2.55
N VAL A 95 1.62 0.71 1.54
CA VAL A 95 2.28 2.03 1.63
C VAL A 95 1.60 2.90 2.69
N ILE A 96 0.26 2.99 2.67
CA ILE A 96 -0.52 3.78 3.63
C ILE A 96 -0.27 3.26 5.05
N THR A 97 -0.35 1.94 5.25
CA THR A 97 -0.13 1.30 6.56
C THR A 97 1.30 1.54 7.06
N ALA A 98 2.30 1.49 6.17
CA ALA A 98 3.69 1.79 6.53
C ALA A 98 3.86 3.26 6.97
N LEU A 99 3.26 4.21 6.24
CA LEU A 99 3.35 5.64 6.57
C LEU A 99 2.63 5.97 7.90
N VAL A 100 1.45 5.39 8.13
CA VAL A 100 0.73 5.53 9.41
C VAL A 100 1.51 4.89 10.57
N THR A 101 2.16 3.76 10.32
CA THR A 101 3.04 3.11 11.32
C THR A 101 4.26 3.99 11.63
N LEU A 102 4.89 4.59 10.62
CA LEU A 102 5.98 5.54 10.81
C LEU A 102 5.53 6.77 11.61
N ARG A 103 4.34 7.32 11.30
CA ARG A 103 3.73 8.42 12.03
C ARG A 103 3.38 8.08 13.48
N THR A 104 3.08 6.82 13.75
CA THR A 104 2.91 6.31 15.12
C THR A 104 4.23 6.27 15.88
N LEU A 105 5.31 5.89 15.20
CA LEU A 105 6.63 5.77 15.79
C LEU A 105 7.25 7.14 16.10
N THR A 106 7.00 8.14 15.26
CA THR A 106 7.54 9.50 15.41
C THR A 106 6.58 10.56 14.87
N PRO A 107 6.47 11.73 15.53
CA PRO A 107 5.74 12.88 14.98
C PRO A 107 6.41 13.45 13.72
N ASP A 108 7.72 13.27 13.54
CA ASP A 108 8.50 13.85 12.43
C ASP A 108 8.53 12.93 11.20
N ALA A 109 7.49 12.11 11.01
CA ALA A 109 7.48 11.04 10.01
C ALA A 109 7.70 11.55 8.58
N GLU A 110 7.17 12.72 8.25
CA GLU A 110 7.37 13.37 6.95
C GLU A 110 8.85 13.63 6.66
N GLU A 111 9.54 14.30 7.59
CA GLU A 111 10.95 14.63 7.44
C GLU A 111 11.82 13.36 7.40
N VAL A 112 11.52 12.38 8.27
CA VAL A 112 12.23 11.10 8.31
C VAL A 112 12.10 10.36 6.99
N PHE A 113 10.89 10.27 6.44
CA PHE A 113 10.66 9.62 5.16
C PHE A 113 11.34 10.37 4.02
N ALA A 114 11.15 11.68 3.92
CA ALA A 114 11.73 12.51 2.86
C ALA A 114 13.26 12.43 2.85
N SER A 115 13.89 12.54 4.01
CA SER A 115 15.35 12.43 4.18
C SER A 115 15.86 11.05 3.79
N HIS A 116 15.16 9.99 4.20
CA HIS A 116 15.53 8.63 3.84
C HIS A 116 15.40 8.38 2.34
N LEU A 117 14.30 8.83 1.73
CA LEU A 117 14.05 8.70 0.30
C LEU A 117 15.12 9.46 -0.51
N ALA A 118 15.42 10.71 -0.16
CA ALA A 118 16.45 11.50 -0.85
C ALA A 118 17.81 10.81 -0.81
N ARG A 119 18.18 10.21 0.32
CA ARG A 119 19.43 9.45 0.48
C ARG A 119 19.45 8.20 -0.39
N VAL A 120 18.35 7.45 -0.45
CA VAL A 120 18.24 6.24 -1.30
C VAL A 120 18.31 6.64 -2.77
N THR A 121 17.54 7.65 -3.20
CA THR A 121 17.53 8.15 -4.57
C THR A 121 18.90 8.62 -5.01
N THR A 122 19.58 9.43 -4.20
CA THR A 122 20.94 9.92 -4.49
C THR A 122 21.91 8.74 -4.69
N ARG A 123 21.85 7.74 -3.80
CA ARG A 123 22.73 6.56 -3.89
C ARG A 123 22.41 5.68 -5.11
N SER A 124 21.14 5.54 -5.48
CA SER A 124 20.71 4.63 -6.53
C SER A 124 20.85 5.22 -7.94
N LEU A 125 20.62 6.53 -8.10
CA LEU A 125 20.66 7.21 -9.40
C LEU A 125 22.01 7.85 -9.73
N ALA A 126 22.92 7.95 -8.77
CA ALA A 126 24.31 8.38 -9.02
C ALA A 126 25.23 7.24 -9.51
N GLN A 127 24.66 6.08 -9.84
CA GLN A 127 25.37 4.91 -10.37
C GLN A 127 25.07 4.72 -11.86
#